data_AF-A0A8H4H689-F1
#
_entry.id   AF-A0A8H4H689-F1
#
_cell.length_a   1.000
_cell.length_b   1.000
_cell.length_c   1.000
_cell.angle_alpha   90.00
_cell.angle_beta   90.00
_cell.angle_gamma   90.00
#
_symmetry.space_group_name_H-M   'P 1'
#
loop_
_entity.id
_entity.type
_entity.pdbx_description
1 polymer ?
#
loop_
_entity_poly.entity_id
_entity_poly.type
_entity_poly.pdbx_seq_one_letter_code
_entity_poly.pdbx_strand_id
1 'polypeptide(L)'
;MEVKRTSRFADGSPLLRRFTPLSSLDEKLVPAVIFYNGILDGSDPVQRLLLVDIHSTMQATALCMLVSSRSSASSSLFLIVPTIWNILNQFYGAAFVYPLYLLFEATVSAALLVSALLGSLLPFTFLFPAFIPCSVARKQRAIALYRFAPIVFTLLQWVGEHIPLETLFAGVPDSAPYVAAGLAAAVGHFYALVEAVVAARHPRGIIRRSHISASVRYAFCRLYLPSAAPPPSAIAALPQAAHKFLQYDVWILVAAFVPYAYFLVAPVVSMSFWVVIACLLSATLALGPGAVLAFAYALRWHLS
;
A
#
# COMPACT_ATOMS: atom_id res chain seq x y z
N MET A 1 -1.05 23.90 -6.92
CA MET A 1 -1.88 24.70 -7.86
C MET A 1 -1.10 25.15 -9.10
N GLU A 2 0.19 25.45 -8.98
CA GLU A 2 0.99 25.97 -10.10
C GLU A 2 1.15 25.00 -11.28
N VAL A 3 1.50 23.72 -11.04
CA VAL A 3 1.62 22.69 -12.11
C VAL A 3 0.31 22.52 -12.89
N LYS A 4 -0.84 22.56 -12.20
CA LYS A 4 -2.17 22.50 -12.84
C LYS A 4 -2.46 23.75 -13.66
N ARG A 5 -1.90 24.92 -13.30
CA ARG A 5 -2.07 26.17 -14.05
C ARG A 5 -1.17 26.19 -15.30
N THR A 6 0.11 25.84 -15.15
CA THR A 6 1.11 25.92 -16.22
C THR A 6 1.14 24.71 -17.15
N SER A 7 0.51 23.60 -16.75
CA SER A 7 0.63 22.28 -17.41
C SER A 7 2.08 21.78 -17.50
N ARG A 8 2.95 22.24 -16.61
CA ARG A 8 4.36 21.87 -16.56
C ARG A 8 4.82 21.67 -15.13
N PHE A 9 5.67 20.66 -14.93
CA PHE A 9 6.39 20.46 -13.68
C PHE A 9 7.57 21.44 -13.58
N ALA A 10 8.16 21.54 -12.39
CA ALA A 10 9.29 22.44 -12.12
C ALA A 10 10.57 22.06 -12.90
N ASP A 11 10.69 20.80 -13.33
CA ASP A 11 11.75 20.30 -14.22
C ASP A 11 11.46 20.61 -15.71
N GLY A 12 10.36 21.29 -16.02
CA GLY A 12 9.91 21.63 -17.37
C GLY A 12 9.12 20.53 -18.07
N SER A 13 9.01 19.34 -17.49
CA SER A 13 8.28 18.22 -18.09
C SER A 13 6.78 18.52 -18.22
N PRO A 14 6.11 18.08 -19.31
CA PRO A 14 4.71 18.38 -19.51
C PRO A 14 3.81 17.54 -18.61
N LEU A 15 2.73 18.13 -18.13
CA LEU A 15 1.62 17.43 -17.48
C LEU A 15 0.61 16.97 -18.54
N LEU A 16 0.42 15.66 -18.69
CA LEU A 16 -0.68 15.09 -19.44
C LEU A 16 -2.01 15.42 -18.76
N ARG A 17 -3.00 15.77 -19.57
CA ARG A 17 -4.39 16.04 -19.13
C ARG A 17 -5.42 15.09 -19.73
N ARG A 18 -4.98 14.23 -20.66
CA ARG A 18 -5.84 13.24 -21.30
C ARG A 18 -5.26 11.85 -21.08
N PHE A 19 -5.98 11.03 -20.33
CA PHE A 19 -5.65 9.65 -20.00
C PHE A 19 -6.73 8.69 -20.50
N THR A 20 -7.97 9.16 -20.57
CA THR A 20 -9.15 8.42 -21.01
C THR A 20 -9.90 9.21 -22.08
N PRO A 21 -10.94 8.63 -22.71
CA PRO A 21 -11.85 9.39 -23.57
C PRO A 21 -12.75 10.39 -22.82
N LEU A 22 -12.80 10.34 -21.49
CA LEU A 22 -13.73 11.11 -20.65
C LEU A 22 -12.99 12.26 -19.94
N SER A 23 -13.20 13.50 -20.39
CA SER A 23 -12.51 14.67 -19.84
C SER A 23 -12.77 14.91 -18.34
N SER A 24 -14.01 14.72 -17.90
CA SER A 24 -14.41 14.87 -16.49
C SER A 24 -13.73 13.87 -15.56
N LEU A 25 -13.42 12.67 -16.07
CA LEU A 25 -12.68 11.64 -15.35
C LEU A 25 -11.21 12.02 -15.26
N ASP A 26 -10.61 12.47 -16.37
CA ASP A 26 -9.21 12.86 -16.39
C ASP A 26 -8.91 14.03 -15.45
N GLU A 27 -9.83 14.99 -15.29
CA GLU A 27 -9.72 16.07 -14.30
C GLU A 27 -9.55 15.56 -12.86
N LYS A 28 -10.18 14.43 -12.53
CA LYS A 28 -10.06 13.77 -11.22
C LYS A 28 -8.78 12.95 -11.08
N LEU A 29 -8.17 12.51 -12.18
CA LEU A 29 -6.92 11.74 -12.18
C LEU A 29 -5.68 12.64 -12.08
N VAL A 30 -5.75 13.87 -12.62
CA VAL A 30 -4.63 14.83 -12.65
C VAL A 30 -3.99 15.09 -11.27
N PRO A 31 -4.73 15.31 -10.17
CA PRO A 31 -4.11 15.51 -8.85
C PRO A 31 -3.20 14.37 -8.43
N ALA A 32 -3.62 13.11 -8.63
CA ALA A 32 -2.81 11.94 -8.34
C ALA A 32 -1.56 11.90 -9.22
N VAL A 33 -1.69 12.22 -10.51
CA VAL A 33 -0.54 12.31 -11.42
C VAL A 33 0.47 13.34 -10.95
N ILE A 34 0.03 14.55 -10.56
CA ILE A 34 0.91 15.59 -10.03
C ILE A 34 1.62 15.11 -8.77
N PHE A 35 0.88 14.47 -7.86
CA PHE A 35 1.39 14.01 -6.57
C PHE A 35 2.45 12.90 -6.73
N TYR A 36 2.16 11.85 -7.50
CA TYR A 36 3.05 10.69 -7.61
C TYR A 36 4.16 10.84 -8.66
N ASN A 37 4.04 11.77 -9.63
CA ASN A 37 5.05 11.92 -10.69
C ASN A 37 6.45 12.24 -10.15
N GLY A 38 6.51 13.04 -9.08
CA GLY A 38 7.76 13.42 -8.42
C GLY A 38 8.34 12.33 -7.51
N ILE A 39 7.53 11.45 -6.94
CA ILE A 39 8.04 10.30 -6.17
C ILE A 39 8.61 9.24 -7.12
N LEU A 40 7.98 9.07 -8.29
CA LEU A 40 8.33 8.04 -9.27
C LEU A 40 9.42 8.47 -10.26
N ASP A 41 9.90 9.71 -10.22
CA ASP A 41 10.98 10.17 -11.10
C ASP A 41 12.37 9.66 -10.72
N GLY A 42 12.51 9.06 -9.52
CA GLY A 42 13.75 8.46 -9.05
C GLY A 42 14.81 9.46 -8.60
N SER A 43 14.47 10.74 -8.46
CA SER A 43 15.38 11.78 -7.93
C SER A 43 15.87 11.46 -6.51
N ASP A 44 15.04 10.82 -5.70
CA ASP A 44 15.39 10.29 -4.39
C ASP A 44 14.87 8.86 -4.23
N PRO A 45 15.75 7.84 -4.21
CA PRO A 45 15.33 6.44 -4.12
C PRO A 45 14.57 6.15 -2.81
N VAL A 46 14.79 6.89 -1.73
CA VAL A 46 14.09 6.61 -0.46
C VAL A 46 12.62 6.99 -0.54
N GLN A 47 12.26 8.01 -1.33
CA GLN A 47 10.87 8.46 -1.44
C GLN A 47 10.00 7.42 -2.15
N ARG A 48 10.52 6.78 -3.20
CA ARG A 48 9.83 5.68 -3.89
C ARG A 48 9.75 4.40 -3.04
N LEU A 49 10.69 4.16 -2.13
CA LEU A 49 10.67 2.94 -1.31
C LEU A 49 9.54 2.98 -0.28
N LEU A 50 9.23 4.15 0.29
CA LEU A 50 8.05 4.30 1.15
C LEU A 50 6.76 4.03 0.38
N LEU A 51 6.71 4.42 -0.90
CA LEU A 51 5.56 4.14 -1.77
C LEU A 51 5.35 2.63 -1.96
N VAL A 52 6.43 1.85 -2.09
CA VAL A 52 6.37 0.37 -2.18
C VAL A 52 5.74 -0.20 -0.92
N ASP A 53 6.19 0.22 0.26
CA ASP A 53 5.69 -0.27 1.55
C ASP A 53 4.20 0.05 1.75
N ILE A 54 3.80 1.31 1.50
CA ILE A 54 2.41 1.73 1.60
C ILE A 54 1.53 1.00 0.58
N HIS A 55 1.99 0.82 -0.67
CA HIS A 55 1.21 0.09 -1.67
C HIS A 55 1.04 -1.38 -1.30
N SER A 56 2.09 -2.02 -0.79
CA SER A 56 2.02 -3.41 -0.32
C SER A 56 1.06 -3.54 0.86
N THR A 57 1.08 -2.56 1.77
CA THR A 57 0.12 -2.44 2.87
C THR A 57 -1.31 -2.25 2.39
N MET A 58 -1.53 -1.36 1.42
CA MET A 58 -2.85 -1.12 0.83
C MET A 58 -3.41 -2.37 0.15
N GLN A 59 -2.59 -3.13 -0.56
CA GLN A 59 -3.06 -4.36 -1.21
C GLN A 59 -3.38 -5.47 -0.22
N ALA A 60 -2.53 -5.68 0.78
CA ALA A 60 -2.83 -6.64 1.84
C ALA A 60 -4.13 -6.28 2.56
N THR A 61 -4.34 -4.98 2.83
CA THR A 61 -5.58 -4.48 3.42
C THR A 61 -6.76 -4.73 2.48
N ALA A 62 -6.68 -4.27 1.22
CA ALA A 62 -7.73 -4.44 0.21
C ALA A 62 -8.15 -5.91 0.04
N LEU A 63 -7.17 -6.83 0.12
CA LEU A 63 -7.47 -8.25 0.16
C LEU A 63 -8.23 -8.61 1.43
N CYS A 64 -7.72 -8.26 2.62
CA CYS A 64 -8.38 -8.61 3.88
C CYS A 64 -9.85 -8.18 3.88
N MET A 65 -10.12 -6.97 3.39
CA MET A 65 -11.47 -6.40 3.22
C MET A 65 -12.34 -7.26 2.29
N LEU A 66 -11.77 -7.71 1.17
CA LEU A 66 -12.48 -8.51 0.19
C LEU A 66 -12.75 -9.93 0.74
N VAL A 67 -11.78 -10.50 1.46
CA VAL A 67 -11.88 -11.81 2.13
C VAL A 67 -12.97 -11.80 3.19
N SER A 68 -13.01 -10.76 4.02
CA SER A 68 -13.97 -10.63 5.11
C SER A 68 -15.32 -10.03 4.68
N SER A 69 -15.45 -9.50 3.47
CA SER A 69 -16.76 -9.18 2.90
C SER A 69 -17.51 -10.40 2.34
N ARG A 70 -16.82 -11.45 1.88
CA ARG A 70 -17.46 -12.55 1.10
C ARG A 70 -17.99 -13.72 1.92
N SER A 71 -17.38 -13.94 3.05
CA SER A 71 -17.90 -14.62 4.24
C SER A 71 -19.36 -14.65 4.54
N SER A 72 -19.94 -13.45 4.54
CA SER A 72 -21.17 -13.19 5.25
C SER A 72 -22.31 -13.19 4.24
N ALA A 73 -21.98 -13.38 2.97
CA ALA A 73 -22.82 -13.11 1.83
C ALA A 73 -22.59 -14.12 0.71
N SER A 74 -23.63 -14.87 0.39
CA SER A 74 -23.64 -15.79 -0.74
C SER A 74 -23.62 -15.07 -2.11
N SER A 75 -24.10 -13.82 -2.18
CA SER A 75 -24.22 -13.07 -3.44
C SER A 75 -22.94 -12.32 -3.83
N SER A 76 -22.50 -12.48 -5.08
CA SER A 76 -21.40 -11.70 -5.67
C SER A 76 -21.66 -10.20 -5.72
N LEU A 77 -22.90 -9.73 -5.53
CA LEU A 77 -23.21 -8.30 -5.37
C LEU A 77 -22.51 -7.68 -4.15
N PHE A 78 -22.17 -8.48 -3.13
CA PHE A 78 -21.44 -7.97 -1.98
C PHE A 78 -19.99 -7.59 -2.29
N LEU A 79 -19.43 -7.99 -3.44
CA LEU A 79 -18.14 -7.49 -3.90
C LEU A 79 -18.15 -5.97 -4.16
N ILE A 80 -19.32 -5.37 -4.38
CA ILE A 80 -19.47 -3.92 -4.58
C ILE A 80 -18.98 -3.15 -3.36
N VAL A 81 -19.21 -3.64 -2.14
CA VAL A 81 -18.84 -2.95 -0.91
C VAL A 81 -17.31 -2.76 -0.79
N PRO A 82 -16.48 -3.83 -0.78
CA PRO A 82 -15.03 -3.66 -0.75
C PRO A 82 -14.51 -2.94 -2.01
N THR A 83 -15.19 -3.05 -3.15
CA THR A 83 -14.84 -2.28 -4.36
C THR A 83 -14.99 -0.77 -4.13
N ILE A 84 -16.13 -0.33 -3.59
CA ILE A 84 -16.38 1.09 -3.30
C ILE A 84 -15.34 1.61 -2.33
N TRP A 85 -15.07 0.89 -1.24
CA TRP A 85 -14.06 1.28 -0.27
C TRP A 85 -12.66 1.36 -0.90
N ASN A 86 -12.29 0.41 -1.76
CA ASN A 86 -11.01 0.44 -2.47
C ASN A 86 -10.94 1.57 -3.51
N ILE A 87 -12.04 1.91 -4.17
CA ILE A 87 -12.13 3.10 -5.05
C ILE A 87 -11.94 4.37 -4.23
N LEU A 88 -12.69 4.52 -3.12
CA LEU A 88 -12.55 5.66 -2.22
C LEU A 88 -11.11 5.79 -1.75
N ASN A 89 -10.46 4.69 -1.36
CA ASN A 89 -9.05 4.67 -0.97
C ASN A 89 -8.14 5.21 -2.08
N GLN A 90 -8.38 4.82 -3.34
CA GLN A 90 -7.60 5.33 -4.47
C GLN A 90 -7.80 6.84 -4.73
N PHE A 91 -8.89 7.45 -4.29
CA PHE A 91 -9.16 8.88 -4.49
C PHE A 91 -8.85 9.75 -3.26
N TYR A 92 -9.08 9.24 -2.05
CA TYR A 92 -8.98 10.00 -0.79
C TYR A 92 -7.79 9.59 0.08
N GLY A 93 -7.15 8.45 -0.20
CA GLY A 93 -5.96 7.96 0.51
C GLY A 93 -6.27 6.95 1.61
N ALA A 94 -5.30 6.07 1.85
CA ALA A 94 -5.40 4.93 2.76
C ALA A 94 -5.63 5.34 4.21
N ALA A 95 -4.96 6.42 4.63
CA ALA A 95 -5.07 6.98 5.96
C ALA A 95 -6.46 7.53 6.28
N PHE A 96 -7.25 7.94 5.28
CA PHE A 96 -8.62 8.39 5.51
C PHE A 96 -9.60 7.22 5.47
N VAL A 97 -9.43 6.33 4.49
CA VAL A 97 -10.46 5.35 4.14
C VAL A 97 -10.41 4.10 5.02
N TYR A 98 -9.22 3.60 5.35
CA TYR A 98 -9.13 2.37 6.12
C TYR A 98 -9.58 2.49 7.59
N PRO A 99 -9.32 3.58 8.32
CA PRO A 99 -9.88 3.74 9.66
C PRO A 99 -11.42 3.71 9.65
N LEU A 100 -12.05 4.32 8.64
CA LEU A 100 -13.50 4.31 8.48
C LEU A 100 -14.00 2.90 8.18
N TYR A 101 -13.34 2.18 7.26
CA TYR A 101 -13.73 0.84 6.90
C TYR A 101 -13.64 -0.16 8.07
N LEU A 102 -12.52 -0.13 8.81
CA LEU A 102 -12.29 -1.06 9.92
C LEU A 102 -13.31 -0.88 11.07
N LEU A 103 -13.99 0.27 11.15
CA LEU A 103 -15.11 0.46 12.09
C LEU A 103 -16.38 -0.34 11.71
N PHE A 104 -16.49 -0.87 10.49
CA PHE A 104 -17.73 -1.45 9.95
C PHE A 104 -17.72 -2.97 9.68
N GLU A 105 -16.65 -3.72 9.97
CA GLU A 105 -16.43 -5.07 9.37
C GLU A 105 -16.62 -6.31 10.28
N ALA A 106 -17.21 -7.42 9.75
CA ALA A 106 -17.26 -8.79 10.34
C ALA A 106 -17.41 -10.01 9.35
N THR A 107 -16.64 -11.09 9.67
CA THR A 107 -16.60 -12.56 9.29
C THR A 107 -15.95 -12.98 7.93
N VAL A 108 -15.54 -14.26 7.60
CA VAL A 108 -14.79 -14.77 6.32
C VAL A 108 -15.33 -15.97 5.43
N SER A 109 -14.95 -16.09 4.12
CA SER A 109 -15.11 -17.22 3.12
C SER A 109 -13.81 -17.55 2.31
N ALA A 110 -13.80 -18.56 1.40
CA ALA A 110 -12.62 -19.24 0.82
C ALA A 110 -12.24 -18.93 -0.66
N ALA A 111 -13.05 -18.23 -1.46
CA ALA A 111 -12.80 -17.95 -2.90
C ALA A 111 -11.67 -16.91 -3.18
N LEU A 112 -10.74 -16.74 -2.25
CA LEU A 112 -10.03 -15.47 -2.02
C LEU A 112 -8.52 -15.56 -2.20
N LEU A 113 -7.99 -16.77 -2.26
CA LEU A 113 -6.55 -17.01 -2.42
C LEU A 113 -6.02 -16.55 -3.78
N VAL A 114 -6.78 -16.76 -4.86
CA VAL A 114 -6.33 -16.36 -6.22
C VAL A 114 -6.33 -14.84 -6.36
N SER A 115 -7.32 -14.15 -5.78
CA SER A 115 -7.29 -12.70 -5.69
C SER A 115 -6.20 -12.19 -4.75
N ALA A 116 -5.84 -12.93 -3.68
CA ALA A 116 -4.67 -12.61 -2.87
C ALA A 116 -3.39 -12.54 -3.69
N LEU A 117 -3.17 -13.57 -4.50
CA LEU A 117 -1.98 -13.70 -5.32
C LEU A 117 -1.96 -12.65 -6.44
N LEU A 118 -3.05 -12.48 -7.19
CA LEU A 118 -3.11 -11.49 -8.27
C LEU A 118 -3.10 -10.04 -7.75
N GLY A 119 -3.78 -9.77 -6.63
CA GLY A 119 -3.78 -8.46 -5.97
C GLY A 119 -2.40 -8.08 -5.45
N SER A 120 -1.65 -9.04 -4.93
CA SER A 120 -0.26 -8.83 -4.49
C SER A 120 0.68 -8.44 -5.64
N LEU A 121 0.33 -8.78 -6.89
CA LEU A 121 1.12 -8.45 -8.07
C LEU A 121 0.79 -7.06 -8.65
N LEU A 122 -0.38 -6.49 -8.35
CA LEU A 122 -0.81 -5.18 -8.88
C LEU A 122 0.11 -4.00 -8.52
N PRO A 123 0.70 -3.88 -7.31
CA PRO A 123 1.66 -2.83 -6.98
C PRO A 123 2.81 -2.78 -7.95
N PHE A 124 3.29 -3.94 -8.43
CA PHE A 124 4.42 -3.99 -9.37
C PHE A 124 4.04 -3.41 -10.74
N THR A 125 2.78 -3.51 -11.15
CA THR A 125 2.30 -2.88 -12.40
C THR A 125 2.13 -1.36 -12.29
N PHE A 126 2.01 -0.80 -11.09
CA PHE A 126 2.03 0.64 -10.86
C PHE A 126 3.43 1.18 -10.61
N LEU A 127 4.27 0.40 -9.93
CA LEU A 127 5.62 0.80 -9.53
C LEU A 127 6.69 0.53 -10.58
N PHE A 128 6.39 -0.23 -11.66
CA PHE A 128 7.37 -0.46 -12.73
C PHE A 128 8.03 0.83 -13.28
N PRO A 129 7.34 2.00 -13.41
CA PRO A 129 7.97 3.23 -13.85
C PRO A 129 9.08 3.73 -12.92
N ALA A 130 9.07 3.31 -11.65
CA ALA A 130 10.10 3.66 -10.65
C ALA A 130 11.37 2.80 -10.79
N PHE A 131 11.27 1.62 -11.41
CA PHE A 131 12.34 0.63 -11.52
C PHE A 131 12.84 0.45 -12.95
N ILE A 132 12.04 0.85 -13.94
CA ILE A 132 12.37 0.73 -15.37
C ILE A 132 12.31 2.12 -15.99
N PRO A 133 13.39 2.60 -16.65
CA PRO A 133 13.38 3.85 -17.37
C PRO A 133 12.20 3.92 -18.35
N CYS A 134 11.37 4.96 -18.23
CA CYS A 134 10.18 5.12 -19.06
C CYS A 134 9.96 6.60 -19.41
N SER A 135 9.19 6.83 -20.48
CA SER A 135 8.82 8.19 -20.86
C SER A 135 7.90 8.82 -19.81
N VAL A 136 7.99 10.15 -19.66
CA VAL A 136 7.10 10.94 -18.79
C VAL A 136 5.63 10.60 -19.05
N ALA A 137 5.25 10.49 -20.32
CA ALA A 137 3.90 10.14 -20.72
C ALA A 137 3.46 8.75 -20.23
N ARG A 138 4.34 7.74 -20.34
CA ARG A 138 4.05 6.38 -19.87
C ARG A 138 3.90 6.34 -18.36
N LYS A 139 4.80 7.00 -17.63
CA LYS A 139 4.75 7.13 -16.16
C LYS A 139 3.43 7.76 -15.71
N GLN A 140 3.06 8.90 -16.27
CA GLN A 140 1.82 9.60 -15.89
C GLN A 140 0.57 8.77 -16.22
N ARG A 141 0.55 8.05 -17.34
CA ARG A 141 -0.54 7.11 -17.66
C ARG A 141 -0.63 5.95 -16.68
N ALA A 142 0.50 5.36 -16.29
CA ALA A 142 0.51 4.30 -15.27
C ALA A 142 -0.08 4.81 -13.94
N ILE A 143 0.28 6.02 -13.52
CA ILE A 143 -0.27 6.64 -12.31
C ILE A 143 -1.79 6.85 -12.41
N ALA A 144 -2.26 7.38 -13.54
CA ALA A 144 -3.67 7.62 -13.78
C ALA A 144 -4.48 6.31 -13.82
N LEU A 145 -3.99 5.32 -14.56
CA LEU A 145 -4.69 4.05 -14.77
C LEU A 145 -4.71 3.16 -13.52
N TYR A 146 -3.72 3.29 -12.63
CA TYR A 146 -3.72 2.55 -11.36
C TYR A 146 -4.94 2.87 -10.48
N ARG A 147 -5.58 4.03 -10.66
CA ARG A 147 -6.83 4.36 -9.92
C ARG A 147 -7.98 3.41 -10.24
N PHE A 148 -7.91 2.69 -11.35
CA PHE A 148 -8.88 1.66 -11.72
C PHE A 148 -8.50 0.25 -11.24
N ALA A 149 -7.37 0.08 -10.54
CA ALA A 149 -6.96 -1.21 -9.99
C ALA A 149 -8.06 -1.90 -9.15
N PRO A 150 -8.85 -1.21 -8.31
CA PRO A 150 -9.96 -1.85 -7.59
C PRO A 150 -11.01 -2.49 -8.50
N ILE A 151 -11.32 -1.87 -9.65
CA ILE A 151 -12.28 -2.40 -10.61
C ILE A 151 -11.73 -3.67 -11.24
N VAL A 152 -10.46 -3.62 -11.70
CA VAL A 152 -9.77 -4.79 -12.26
C VAL A 152 -9.73 -5.92 -11.23
N PHE A 153 -9.41 -5.61 -9.98
CA PHE A 153 -9.36 -6.58 -8.90
C PHE A 153 -10.70 -7.27 -8.65
N THR A 154 -11.77 -6.48 -8.65
CA THR A 154 -13.14 -6.97 -8.47
C THR A 154 -13.59 -7.85 -9.63
N LEU A 155 -13.27 -7.45 -10.86
CA LEU A 155 -13.55 -8.25 -12.05
C LEU A 155 -12.78 -9.57 -12.03
N LEU A 156 -11.51 -9.56 -11.61
CA LEU A 156 -10.70 -10.78 -11.46
C LEU A 156 -11.29 -11.71 -10.40
N GLN A 157 -11.71 -11.19 -9.25
CA GLN A 157 -12.41 -11.97 -8.23
C GLN A 157 -13.70 -12.56 -8.79
N TRP A 158 -14.52 -11.74 -9.45
CA TRP A 158 -15.79 -12.17 -10.01
C TRP A 158 -15.60 -13.27 -11.06
N VAL A 159 -14.64 -13.13 -11.97
CA VAL A 159 -14.27 -14.18 -12.93
C VAL A 159 -13.78 -15.43 -12.20
N GLY A 160 -12.91 -15.26 -11.19
CA GLY A 160 -12.38 -16.36 -10.39
C GLY A 160 -13.47 -17.19 -9.71
N GLU A 161 -14.53 -16.55 -9.21
CA GLU A 161 -15.69 -17.23 -8.58
C GLU A 161 -16.49 -18.10 -9.56
N HIS A 162 -16.44 -17.82 -10.87
CA HIS A 162 -17.12 -18.61 -11.89
C HIS A 162 -16.26 -19.75 -12.44
N ILE A 163 -14.99 -19.82 -12.03
CA ILE A 163 -14.09 -20.92 -12.36
C ILE A 163 -14.12 -21.87 -11.16
N PRO A 164 -14.26 -23.20 -11.36
CA PRO A 164 -14.30 -24.17 -10.27
C PRO A 164 -12.92 -24.39 -9.64
N LEU A 165 -12.28 -23.32 -9.17
CA LEU A 165 -10.93 -23.32 -8.58
C LEU A 165 -10.87 -24.18 -7.32
N GLU A 166 -12.00 -24.38 -6.63
CA GLU A 166 -12.13 -25.28 -5.49
C GLU A 166 -11.74 -26.72 -5.83
N THR A 167 -11.95 -27.15 -7.08
CA THR A 167 -11.53 -28.49 -7.55
C THR A 167 -10.01 -28.61 -7.73
N LEU A 168 -9.32 -27.49 -7.96
CA LEU A 168 -7.87 -27.42 -8.13
C LEU A 168 -7.14 -27.20 -6.80
N PHE A 169 -7.83 -26.61 -5.81
CA PHE A 169 -7.25 -26.19 -4.53
C PHE A 169 -8.03 -26.76 -3.34
N ALA A 170 -8.42 -28.03 -3.42
CA ALA A 170 -9.08 -28.72 -2.31
C ALA A 170 -8.19 -28.73 -1.05
N GLY A 171 -8.76 -28.35 0.10
CA GLY A 171 -8.06 -28.37 1.39
C GLY A 171 -7.22 -27.13 1.73
N VAL A 172 -7.36 -26.03 0.98
CA VAL A 172 -6.76 -24.76 1.37
C VAL A 172 -7.45 -24.21 2.63
N PRO A 173 -6.73 -23.90 3.72
CA PRO A 173 -7.31 -23.29 4.91
C PRO A 173 -7.89 -21.89 4.65
N ASP A 174 -8.96 -21.52 5.34
CA ASP A 174 -9.57 -20.17 5.26
C ASP A 174 -8.60 -19.04 5.64
N SER A 175 -7.55 -19.36 6.41
CA SER A 175 -6.49 -18.42 6.77
C SER A 175 -5.45 -18.19 5.65
N ALA A 176 -5.39 -19.04 4.62
CA ALA A 176 -4.34 -19.00 3.60
C ALA A 176 -4.31 -17.70 2.77
N PRO A 177 -5.44 -17.11 2.34
CA PRO A 177 -5.43 -15.82 1.63
C PRO A 177 -4.78 -14.70 2.47
N TYR A 178 -5.04 -14.70 3.78
CA TYR A 178 -4.47 -13.74 4.72
C TYR A 178 -2.98 -13.92 4.92
N VAL A 179 -2.52 -15.17 5.03
CA VAL A 179 -1.08 -15.48 5.10
C VAL A 179 -0.38 -15.01 3.83
N ALA A 180 -0.97 -15.26 2.65
CA ALA A 180 -0.41 -14.82 1.37
C ALA A 180 -0.30 -13.28 1.29
N ALA A 181 -1.36 -12.56 1.66
CA ALA A 181 -1.31 -11.08 1.75
C ALA A 181 -0.26 -10.59 2.76
N GLY A 182 -0.20 -11.22 3.93
CA GLY A 182 0.74 -10.84 4.98
C GLY A 182 2.19 -11.01 4.54
N LEU A 183 2.51 -12.14 3.89
CA LEU A 183 3.83 -12.39 3.32
C LEU A 183 4.18 -11.40 2.22
N ALA A 184 3.25 -11.12 1.30
CA ALA A 184 3.47 -10.15 0.23
C ALA A 184 3.74 -8.74 0.79
N ALA A 185 2.96 -8.30 1.78
CA ALA A 185 3.19 -7.03 2.46
C ALA A 185 4.55 -7.00 3.18
N ALA A 186 4.90 -8.07 3.89
CA ALA A 186 6.19 -8.17 4.58
C ALA A 186 7.36 -8.11 3.61
N VAL A 187 7.28 -8.78 2.46
CA VAL A 187 8.30 -8.71 1.40
C VAL A 187 8.45 -7.27 0.88
N GLY A 188 7.34 -6.57 0.62
CA GLY A 188 7.36 -5.17 0.21
C GLY A 188 8.01 -4.25 1.26
N HIS A 189 7.68 -4.47 2.53
CA HIS A 189 8.26 -3.74 3.67
C HIS A 189 9.76 -3.99 3.82
N PHE A 190 10.19 -5.26 3.79
CA PHE A 190 11.61 -5.63 3.87
C PHE A 190 12.39 -5.08 2.69
N TYR A 191 11.84 -5.16 1.47
CA TYR A 191 12.45 -4.56 0.29
C TYR A 191 12.67 -3.06 0.48
N ALA A 192 11.65 -2.32 0.94
CA ALA A 192 11.76 -0.89 1.21
C ALA A 192 12.85 -0.55 2.24
N LEU A 193 12.88 -1.28 3.35
CA LEU A 193 13.87 -1.10 4.42
C LEU A 193 15.30 -1.42 3.97
N VAL A 194 15.51 -2.59 3.37
CA VAL A 194 16.84 -3.06 2.94
C VAL A 194 17.41 -2.10 1.90
N GLU A 195 16.64 -1.75 0.87
CA GLU A 195 17.08 -0.82 -0.16
C GLU A 195 17.34 0.58 0.39
N ALA A 196 16.58 1.05 1.39
CA ALA A 196 16.84 2.33 2.02
C ALA A 196 18.13 2.31 2.84
N VAL A 197 18.45 1.19 3.51
CA VAL A 197 19.72 1.00 4.21
C VAL A 197 20.89 0.95 3.23
N VAL A 198 20.74 0.25 2.10
CA VAL A 198 21.75 0.20 1.03
C VAL A 198 21.96 1.61 0.45
N ALA A 199 20.89 2.33 0.14
CA ALA A 199 20.96 3.71 -0.34
C ALA A 199 21.59 4.68 0.68
N ALA A 200 21.36 4.46 1.98
CA ALA A 200 21.99 5.23 3.06
C ALA A 200 23.49 4.95 3.21
N ARG A 201 23.97 3.80 2.74
CA ARG A 201 25.39 3.42 2.77
C ARG A 201 26.17 3.87 1.54
N HIS A 202 25.50 4.29 0.46
CA HIS A 202 26.19 4.81 -0.71
C HIS A 202 27.04 6.03 -0.34
N PRO A 203 28.35 6.03 -0.65
CA PRO A 203 29.28 7.03 -0.15
C PRO A 203 29.03 8.38 -0.85
N ARG A 204 28.45 9.35 -0.14
CA ARG A 204 28.42 10.76 -0.57
C ARG A 204 29.73 11.49 -0.25
N GLY A 205 30.87 10.83 -0.50
CA GLY A 205 32.20 11.40 -0.28
C GLY A 205 32.89 10.94 1.01
N ILE A 206 34.19 11.26 1.05
CA ILE A 206 35.21 10.82 2.02
C ILE A 206 34.76 11.14 3.46
N ILE A 207 34.16 10.19 4.19
CA ILE A 207 34.23 10.03 5.67
C ILE A 207 33.41 8.81 6.10
N ARG A 208 34.08 7.96 6.90
CA ARG A 208 33.63 6.85 7.78
C ARG A 208 32.48 5.95 7.30
N ARG A 209 32.82 4.66 7.12
CA ARG A 209 31.91 3.52 7.32
C ARG A 209 31.09 3.75 8.59
N SER A 210 29.85 4.23 8.44
CA SER A 210 28.93 4.30 9.58
C SER A 210 28.63 2.89 10.04
N HIS A 211 28.54 2.67 11.36
CA HIS A 211 28.10 1.38 11.88
C HIS A 211 26.72 1.02 11.29
N ILE A 212 26.49 -0.27 11.04
CA ILE A 212 25.23 -0.79 10.48
C ILE A 212 24.01 -0.21 11.20
N SER A 213 24.08 -0.11 12.53
CA SER A 213 23.02 0.46 13.37
C SER A 213 22.71 1.93 13.05
N ALA A 214 23.72 2.74 12.73
CA ALA A 214 23.54 4.13 12.33
C ALA A 214 22.88 4.25 10.95
N SER A 215 23.26 3.40 9.99
CA SER A 215 22.61 3.38 8.67
C SER A 215 21.16 2.93 8.76
N VAL A 216 20.86 1.91 9.57
CA VAL A 216 19.49 1.43 9.82
C VAL A 216 18.64 2.52 10.45
N ARG A 217 19.13 3.16 11.52
CA ARG A 217 18.43 4.28 12.16
C ARG A 217 18.17 5.41 11.18
N TYR A 218 19.16 5.81 10.39
CA TYR A 218 19.01 6.88 9.40
C TYR A 218 17.98 6.53 8.33
N ALA A 219 18.07 5.32 7.74
CA ALA A 219 17.13 4.85 6.72
C ALA A 219 15.70 4.81 7.27
N PHE A 220 15.51 4.26 8.47
CA PHE A 220 14.21 4.22 9.14
C PHE A 220 13.65 5.62 9.38
N CYS A 221 14.44 6.52 9.96
CA CYS A 221 13.99 7.90 10.20
C CYS A 221 13.61 8.60 8.89
N ARG A 222 14.41 8.42 7.83
CA ARG A 222 14.15 9.07 6.54
C ARG A 222 12.94 8.47 5.82
N LEU A 223 12.69 7.17 5.96
CA LEU A 223 11.51 6.51 5.43
C LEU A 223 10.25 6.93 6.19
N TYR A 224 10.22 6.80 7.52
CA TYR A 224 8.96 6.82 8.27
C TYR A 224 8.72 8.06 9.13
N LEU A 225 9.74 8.90 9.38
CA LEU A 225 9.58 10.11 10.21
C LEU A 225 9.43 11.36 9.34
N PRO A 226 8.32 12.11 9.47
CA PRO A 226 8.13 13.40 8.81
C PRO A 226 9.30 14.35 9.07
N SER A 227 9.96 14.79 8.00
CA SER A 227 10.98 15.83 8.11
C SER A 227 10.36 17.23 8.19
N ALA A 228 10.93 18.08 9.05
CA ALA A 228 10.63 19.50 9.11
C ALA A 228 11.52 20.34 8.16
N ALA A 229 12.51 19.72 7.51
CA ALA A 229 13.43 20.44 6.65
C ALA A 229 12.71 21.01 5.41
N PRO A 230 12.99 22.26 5.01
CA PRO A 230 12.45 22.83 3.78
C PRO A 230 13.01 22.13 2.54
N PRO A 231 12.32 22.20 1.39
CA PRO A 231 12.82 21.63 0.15
C PRO A 231 14.10 22.34 -0.30
N PRO A 232 15.12 21.58 -0.75
CA PRO A 232 16.39 22.16 -1.20
C PRO A 232 16.26 22.91 -2.53
N SER A 233 15.18 22.70 -3.28
CA SER A 233 14.90 23.38 -4.55
C SER A 233 13.41 23.31 -4.90
N ALA A 234 12.97 24.13 -5.86
CA ALA A 234 11.60 24.08 -6.38
C ALA A 234 11.25 22.73 -7.01
N ILE A 235 12.22 22.05 -7.63
CA ILE A 235 12.05 20.71 -8.23
C ILE A 235 11.78 19.67 -7.13
N ALA A 236 12.46 19.78 -5.98
CA ALA A 236 12.31 18.85 -4.87
C ALA A 236 11.05 19.08 -4.02
N ALA A 237 10.36 20.21 -4.19
CA ALA A 237 9.22 20.59 -3.35
C ALA A 237 8.05 19.60 -3.43
N LEU A 238 7.66 19.17 -4.64
CA LEU A 238 6.56 18.22 -4.84
C LEU A 238 6.92 16.81 -4.34
N PRO A 239 8.05 16.19 -4.75
CA PRO A 239 8.46 14.89 -4.22
C PRO A 239 8.54 14.87 -2.70
N GLN A 240 9.12 15.89 -2.07
CA GLN A 240 9.25 15.95 -0.61
C GLN A 240 7.90 16.13 0.09
N ALA A 241 7.00 16.97 -0.44
CA ALA A 241 5.66 17.12 0.11
C ALA A 241 4.86 15.81 0.01
N ALA A 242 4.99 15.11 -1.12
CA ALA A 242 4.32 13.84 -1.35
C ALA A 242 4.89 12.74 -0.45
N HIS A 243 6.22 12.67 -0.27
CA HIS A 243 6.86 11.78 0.69
C HIS A 243 6.39 12.05 2.12
N LYS A 244 6.36 13.32 2.54
CA LYS A 244 5.89 13.71 3.88
C LYS A 244 4.43 13.32 4.11
N PHE A 245 3.57 13.48 3.11
CA PHE A 245 2.19 13.01 3.16
C PHE A 245 2.14 11.49 3.38
N LEU A 246 2.91 10.72 2.61
CA LEU A 246 3.00 9.27 2.77
C LEU A 246 3.53 8.86 4.15
N GLN A 247 4.45 9.63 4.74
CA GLN A 247 4.93 9.38 6.10
C GLN A 247 3.79 9.50 7.12
N TYR A 248 2.98 10.55 7.02
CA TYR A 248 1.78 10.68 7.86
C TYR A 248 0.78 9.55 7.60
N ASP A 249 0.63 9.11 6.35
CA ASP A 249 -0.24 7.98 6.04
C ASP A 249 0.17 6.74 6.83
N VAL A 250 1.47 6.41 6.90
CA VAL A 250 1.94 5.27 7.71
C VAL A 250 1.53 5.39 9.17
N TRP A 251 1.72 6.55 9.80
CA TRP A 251 1.36 6.74 11.20
C TRP A 251 -0.13 6.55 11.46
N ILE A 252 -0.97 7.07 10.56
CA ILE A 252 -2.42 6.91 10.66
C ILE A 252 -2.81 5.44 10.44
N LEU A 253 -2.19 4.76 9.47
CA LEU A 253 -2.40 3.32 9.24
C LEU A 253 -2.01 2.49 10.45
N VAL A 254 -0.86 2.76 11.07
CA VAL A 254 -0.43 2.08 12.31
C VAL A 254 -1.44 2.33 13.43
N ALA A 255 -1.88 3.58 13.62
CA ALA A 255 -2.86 3.94 14.64
C ALA A 255 -4.24 3.29 14.44
N ALA A 256 -4.61 2.95 13.20
CA ALA A 256 -5.84 2.21 12.91
C ALA A 256 -5.66 0.69 12.98
N PHE A 257 -4.56 0.18 12.44
CA PHE A 257 -4.35 -1.25 12.23
C PHE A 257 -3.97 -1.95 13.52
N VAL A 258 -3.17 -1.33 14.40
CA VAL A 258 -2.75 -1.97 15.65
C VAL A 258 -3.93 -2.21 16.60
N PRO A 259 -4.82 -1.22 16.87
CA PRO A 259 -6.01 -1.48 17.68
C PRO A 259 -6.93 -2.52 17.04
N TYR A 260 -7.13 -2.46 15.72
CA TYR A 260 -7.98 -3.43 15.03
C TYR A 260 -7.40 -4.85 15.08
N ALA A 261 -6.10 -5.00 14.81
CA ALA A 261 -5.38 -6.26 14.96
C ALA A 261 -5.48 -6.80 16.39
N TYR A 262 -5.39 -5.94 17.41
CA TYR A 262 -5.66 -6.32 18.80
C TYR A 262 -7.06 -6.90 18.96
N PHE A 263 -8.10 -6.24 18.44
CA PHE A 263 -9.47 -6.77 18.50
C PHE A 263 -9.62 -8.14 17.79
N LEU A 264 -8.86 -8.39 16.71
CA LEU A 264 -8.88 -9.68 16.02
C LEU A 264 -8.22 -10.80 16.84
N VAL A 265 -7.08 -10.51 17.49
CA VAL A 265 -6.27 -11.54 18.15
C VAL A 265 -6.60 -11.75 19.62
N ALA A 266 -7.10 -10.73 20.33
CA ALA A 266 -7.38 -10.79 21.76
C ALA A 266 -8.31 -11.95 22.18
N PRO A 267 -9.34 -12.34 21.40
CA PRO A 267 -10.18 -13.48 21.74
C PRO A 267 -9.48 -14.84 21.67
N VAL A 268 -8.39 -14.95 20.89
CA VAL A 268 -7.71 -16.22 20.58
C VAL A 268 -6.35 -16.36 21.26
N VAL A 269 -5.88 -15.34 21.98
CA VAL A 269 -4.61 -15.37 22.73
C VAL A 269 -4.84 -15.13 24.22
N SER A 270 -4.30 -16.01 25.07
CA SER A 270 -4.36 -15.85 26.54
C SER A 270 -3.23 -14.97 27.06
N MET A 271 -3.10 -13.76 26.51
CA MET A 271 -2.06 -12.79 26.90
C MET A 271 -2.71 -11.49 27.42
N SER A 272 -1.98 -10.75 28.26
CA SER A 272 -2.46 -9.45 28.73
C SER A 272 -2.45 -8.41 27.60
N PHE A 273 -3.32 -7.41 27.71
CA PHE A 273 -3.41 -6.28 26.77
C PHE A 273 -2.04 -5.68 26.42
N TRP A 274 -1.24 -5.39 27.43
CA TRP A 274 0.07 -4.75 27.26
C TRP A 274 1.06 -5.61 26.49
N VAL A 275 1.03 -6.94 26.69
CA VAL A 275 1.89 -7.87 25.95
C VAL A 275 1.48 -7.93 24.49
N VAL A 276 0.18 -8.06 24.21
CA VAL A 276 -0.33 -8.13 22.82
C VAL A 276 -0.02 -6.84 22.06
N ILE A 277 -0.27 -5.67 22.66
CA ILE A 277 0.03 -4.37 22.03
C ILE A 277 1.53 -4.21 21.78
N ALA A 278 2.39 -4.57 22.73
CA ALA A 278 3.85 -4.50 22.54
C ALA A 278 4.31 -5.43 21.40
N CYS A 279 3.76 -6.63 21.31
CA CYS A 279 4.02 -7.56 20.21
C CYS A 279 3.55 -7.00 18.86
N LEU A 280 2.34 -6.44 18.78
CA LEU A 280 1.79 -5.88 17.54
C LEU A 280 2.59 -4.66 17.05
N LEU A 281 3.01 -3.77 17.97
CA LEU A 281 3.88 -2.64 17.64
C LEU A 281 5.25 -3.12 17.15
N SER A 282 5.85 -4.10 17.83
CA SER A 282 7.13 -4.69 17.42
C SER A 282 7.04 -5.38 16.06
N ALA A 283 5.96 -6.14 15.83
CA ALA A 283 5.69 -6.77 14.55
C ALA A 283 5.44 -5.74 13.44
N THR A 284 4.81 -4.60 13.76
CA THR A 284 4.57 -3.52 12.79
C THR A 284 5.89 -2.91 12.32
N LEU A 285 6.87 -2.76 13.23
CA LEU A 285 8.21 -2.30 12.90
C LEU A 285 9.03 -3.33 12.10
N ALA A 286 8.80 -4.62 12.35
CA ALA A 286 9.57 -5.70 11.73
C ALA A 286 9.01 -6.17 10.37
N LEU A 287 7.68 -6.23 10.24
CA LEU A 287 6.97 -6.82 9.11
C LEU A 287 6.16 -5.80 8.31
N GLY A 288 5.96 -4.60 8.85
CA GLY A 288 5.10 -3.58 8.27
C GLY A 288 3.63 -3.70 8.71
N PRO A 289 2.88 -2.58 8.68
CA PRO A 289 1.50 -2.54 9.19
C PRO A 289 0.54 -3.45 8.42
N GLY A 290 0.66 -3.53 7.09
CA GLY A 290 -0.20 -4.40 6.27
C GLY A 290 -0.02 -5.88 6.59
N ALA A 291 1.22 -6.30 6.85
CA ALA A 291 1.51 -7.68 7.24
C ALA A 291 0.90 -8.02 8.60
N VAL A 292 1.03 -7.12 9.58
CA VAL A 292 0.43 -7.30 10.92
C VAL A 292 -1.08 -7.44 10.84
N LEU A 293 -1.76 -6.58 10.08
CA LEU A 293 -3.21 -6.67 9.91
C LEU A 293 -3.61 -8.01 9.27
N ALA A 294 -2.94 -8.40 8.19
CA ALA A 294 -3.24 -9.65 7.49
C ALA A 294 -2.96 -10.89 8.36
N PHE A 295 -1.85 -10.92 9.11
CA PHE A 295 -1.57 -12.03 10.02
C PHE A 295 -2.52 -12.07 11.22
N ALA A 296 -2.99 -10.92 11.70
CA ALA A 296 -4.03 -10.89 12.73
C ALA A 296 -5.35 -11.51 12.23
N TYR A 297 -5.73 -11.21 10.99
CA TYR A 297 -6.84 -11.91 10.32
C TYR A 297 -6.59 -13.41 10.18
N ALA A 298 -5.41 -13.81 9.71
CA ALA A 298 -5.05 -15.21 9.56
C ALA A 298 -5.14 -15.97 10.88
N LEU A 299 -4.65 -15.38 11.97
CA LEU A 299 -4.65 -15.97 13.31
C LEU A 299 -6.08 -16.16 13.83
N ARG A 300 -6.92 -15.13 13.67
CA ARG A 300 -8.34 -15.21 14.04
C ARG A 300 -9.00 -16.39 13.35
N TRP A 301 -8.81 -16.57 12.04
CA TRP A 301 -9.47 -17.64 11.28
C TRP A 301 -8.84 -19.00 11.42
N HIS A 302 -7.58 -19.08 11.80
CA HIS A 302 -6.95 -20.35 12.10
C HIS A 302 -7.39 -20.93 13.45
N LEU A 303 -7.76 -20.07 14.40
CA LEU A 303 -8.07 -20.44 15.78
C LEU A 303 -9.55 -20.31 16.18
N SER A 304 -10.41 -19.79 15.29
CA SER A 304 -11.87 -19.75 15.46
C SER A 304 -12.50 -21.03 14.93
#